data_AF-A0A2R8AYY9-F1
#
_entry.id   AF-A0A2R8AYY9-F1
#
_cell.length_a   1.000
_cell.length_b   1.000
_cell.length_c   1.000
_cell.angle_alpha   90.00
_cell.angle_beta   90.00
_cell.angle_gamma   90.00
#
_symmetry.space_group_name_H-M   'P 1'
#
loop_
_entity.id
_entity.type
_entity.pdbx_description
1 polymer ?
#
loop_
_entity_poly.entity_id
_entity_poly.type
_entity_poly.pdbx_seq_one_letter_code
_entity_poly.pdbx_strand_id
1 'polypeptide(L)'
;MDKLRELAALHDMLFDQEQARLAGIQNDRSALEAEAARLAQHARDVLVGGPTPLETGGLDVGAAWATHLLARRQSVQSALANARAEELQQKELTARSLARRDATRSLADQLAEAQKTTARRKAEAAQEDLIALYRLR
;
A
#
# COMPACT_ATOMS: atom_id res chain seq x y z
N MET A 1 -2.30 29.08 7.45
CA MET A 1 -1.10 28.37 6.98
C MET A 1 -0.88 27.10 7.78
N ASP A 2 -0.90 27.17 9.11
CA ASP A 2 -0.59 26.01 9.97
C ASP A 2 -1.54 24.83 9.79
N LYS A 3 -2.86 25.06 9.69
CA LYS A 3 -3.86 23.98 9.49
C LYS A 3 -3.68 23.15 8.21
N LEU A 4 -3.22 23.75 7.10
CA LEU A 4 -2.99 23.01 5.85
C LEU A 4 -1.71 22.18 5.91
N ARG A 5 -0.69 22.67 6.63
CA ARG A 5 0.55 21.93 6.87
C ARG A 5 0.31 20.75 7.80
N GLU A 6 -0.48 20.94 8.85
CA GLU A 6 -0.95 19.87 9.73
C GLU A 6 -1.73 18.81 8.96
N LEU A 7 -2.66 19.22 8.09
CA LEU A 7 -3.43 18.29 7.25
C LEU A 7 -2.53 17.52 6.27
N ALA A 8 -1.53 18.20 5.66
CA ALA A 8 -0.56 17.55 4.79
C ALA A 8 0.27 16.49 5.55
N ALA A 9 0.71 16.79 6.77
CA ALA A 9 1.44 15.84 7.61
C ALA A 9 0.58 14.62 7.99
N LEU A 10 -0.71 14.81 8.28
CA LEU A 10 -1.64 13.70 8.53
C LEU A 10 -1.83 12.81 7.30
N HIS A 11 -1.91 13.40 6.11
CA HIS A 11 -2.01 12.64 4.86
C HIS A 11 -0.71 11.92 4.51
N ASP A 12 0.46 12.51 4.81
CA ASP A 12 1.76 11.84 4.70
C ASP A 12 1.82 10.60 5.62
N MET A 13 1.44 10.77 6.90
CA MET A 13 1.37 9.65 7.86
C MET A 13 0.40 8.55 7.41
N LEU A 14 -0.79 8.91 6.92
CA LEU A 14 -1.77 7.93 6.42
C LEU A 14 -1.21 7.16 5.21
N PHE A 15 -0.56 7.87 4.28
CA PHE A 15 0.07 7.24 3.11
C PHE A 15 1.17 6.27 3.53
N ASP A 16 2.02 6.65 4.48
CA ASP A 16 3.10 5.78 4.99
C ASP A 16 2.54 4.51 5.66
N GLN A 17 1.44 4.63 6.42
CA GLN A 17 0.74 3.48 7.00
C GLN A 17 0.15 2.55 5.93
N GLU A 18 -0.48 3.12 4.90
CA GLU A 18 -1.05 2.33 3.81
C GLU A 18 0.05 1.65 2.96
N GLN A 19 1.22 2.27 2.81
CA GLN A 19 2.40 1.67 2.16
C GLN A 19 3.01 0.54 2.99
N ALA A 20 3.18 0.74 4.30
CA ALA A 20 3.68 -0.30 5.19
C ALA A 20 2.74 -1.53 5.20
N ARG A 21 1.42 -1.30 5.18
CA ARG A 21 0.43 -2.38 5.07
C ARG A 21 0.52 -3.10 3.73
N LEU A 22 0.69 -2.39 2.62
CA LEU A 22 0.86 -3.00 1.30
C LEU A 22 2.11 -3.91 1.25
N ALA A 23 3.22 -3.46 1.82
CA ALA A 23 4.44 -4.26 1.93
C ALA A 23 4.22 -5.53 2.76
N GLY A 24 3.46 -5.45 3.86
CA GLY A 24 3.05 -6.61 4.65
C GLY A 24 2.27 -7.64 3.83
N ILE A 25 1.23 -7.21 3.13
CA ILE A 25 0.42 -8.09 2.27
C ILE A 25 1.26 -8.74 1.15
N GLN A 26 2.22 -8.00 0.58
CA GLN A 26 3.13 -8.54 -0.44
C GLN A 26 4.07 -9.62 0.12
N ASN A 27 4.53 -9.45 1.36
CA ASN A 27 5.32 -10.48 2.05
C ASN A 27 4.49 -11.73 2.33
N ASP A 28 3.25 -11.57 2.82
CA ASP A 28 2.34 -12.69 3.09
C ASP A 28 1.99 -13.45 1.81
N ARG A 29 1.70 -12.73 0.71
CA ARG A 29 1.48 -13.34 -0.60
C ARG A 29 2.70 -14.14 -1.05
N SER A 30 3.90 -13.58 -0.93
CA SER A 30 5.14 -14.24 -1.33
C SER A 30 5.41 -15.50 -0.48
N ALA A 31 5.11 -15.46 0.82
CA ALA A 31 5.21 -16.61 1.71
C ALA A 31 4.24 -17.73 1.31
N LEU A 32 2.99 -17.39 0.98
CA LEU A 32 1.98 -18.34 0.49
C LEU A 32 2.35 -18.93 -0.87
N GLU A 33 2.96 -18.15 -1.77
CA GLU A 33 3.47 -18.64 -3.05
C GLU A 33 4.63 -19.63 -2.86
N ALA A 34 5.54 -19.35 -1.91
CA ALA A 34 6.60 -20.28 -1.54
C ALA A 34 6.06 -21.57 -0.89
N GLU A 35 5.01 -21.49 -0.07
CA GLU A 35 4.33 -22.67 0.48
C GLU A 35 3.63 -23.48 -0.62
N ALA A 36 2.94 -22.83 -1.56
CA ALA A 36 2.32 -23.49 -2.71
C ALA A 36 3.35 -24.22 -3.58
N ALA A 37 4.51 -23.61 -3.84
CA ALA A 37 5.60 -24.23 -4.57
C ALA A 37 6.18 -25.45 -3.82
N ARG A 38 6.38 -25.34 -2.49
CA ARG A 38 6.82 -26.46 -1.64
C ARG A 38 5.83 -27.62 -1.67
N LEU A 39 4.52 -27.36 -1.61
CA LEU A 39 3.50 -28.40 -1.69
C LEU A 39 3.46 -29.08 -3.07
N ALA A 40 3.63 -28.31 -4.15
CA ALA A 40 3.71 -28.85 -5.50
C ALA A 40 4.94 -29.77 -5.68
N GLN A 41 6.08 -29.39 -5.10
CA GLN A 41 7.29 -30.22 -5.10
C GLN A 41 7.09 -31.51 -4.31
N HIS A 42 6.56 -31.46 -3.09
CA HIS A 42 6.26 -32.67 -2.30
C HIS A 42 5.28 -33.60 -3.02
N ALA A 43 4.25 -33.06 -3.69
CA ALA A 43 3.33 -33.87 -4.50
C ALA A 43 4.05 -34.59 -5.65
N ARG A 44 5.01 -33.92 -6.30
CA ARG A 44 5.82 -34.51 -7.38
C ARG A 44 6.77 -35.59 -6.85
N ASP A 45 7.44 -35.33 -5.74
CA ASP A 45 8.40 -36.29 -5.16
C ASP A 45 7.71 -37.61 -4.76
N VAL A 46 6.48 -37.52 -4.27
CA VAL A 46 5.65 -38.69 -3.98
C VAL A 46 5.24 -39.47 -5.24
N LEU A 47 4.95 -38.80 -6.35
CA LEU A 47 4.60 -39.47 -7.61
C LEU A 47 5.81 -40.11 -8.32
N VAL A 48 7.04 -39.65 -8.04
CA VAL A 48 8.28 -40.10 -8.70
C VAL A 48 9.06 -41.13 -7.88
N GLY A 49 8.51 -41.58 -6.74
CA GLY A 49 9.09 -42.68 -5.94
C GLY A 49 9.98 -42.25 -4.78
N GLY A 50 9.77 -41.04 -4.23
CA GLY A 50 10.26 -40.74 -2.88
C GLY A 50 9.55 -41.61 -1.83
N PRO A 51 10.13 -41.85 -0.64
CA PRO A 51 9.53 -42.70 0.39
C PRO A 51 8.17 -42.12 0.79
N THR A 52 7.11 -42.75 0.30
CA THR A 52 5.75 -42.40 0.66
C THR A 52 5.37 -43.12 1.94
N PRO A 53 4.46 -42.58 2.75
CA PRO A 53 3.88 -43.33 3.86
C PRO A 53 3.34 -44.70 3.43
N LEU A 54 2.95 -44.87 2.14
CA LEU A 54 2.55 -46.15 1.54
C LEU A 54 3.61 -47.25 1.63
N GLU A 55 4.91 -46.90 1.63
CA GLU A 55 6.00 -47.88 1.79
C GLU A 55 6.21 -48.31 3.25
N THR A 56 5.65 -47.58 4.21
CA THR A 56 5.92 -47.76 5.66
C THR A 56 4.67 -48.03 6.50
N GLY A 57 3.48 -47.71 5.99
CA GLY A 57 2.17 -48.03 6.56
C GLY A 57 1.17 -48.21 5.42
N GLY A 58 0.38 -49.29 5.43
CA GLY A 58 -0.37 -49.78 4.27
C GLY A 58 -1.31 -48.80 3.53
N LEU A 59 -2.01 -49.31 2.51
CA LEU A 59 -2.89 -48.58 1.57
C LEU A 59 -3.76 -47.48 2.21
N ASP A 60 -4.28 -47.68 3.42
CA ASP A 60 -5.14 -46.72 4.14
C ASP A 60 -4.40 -45.44 4.57
N VAL A 61 -3.11 -45.55 4.93
CA VAL A 61 -2.27 -44.41 5.34
C VAL A 61 -1.97 -43.52 4.14
N GLY A 62 -1.75 -44.13 2.97
CA GLY A 62 -1.54 -43.38 1.72
C GLY A 62 -2.76 -42.61 1.26
N ALA A 63 -3.95 -43.21 1.34
CA ALA A 63 -5.21 -42.54 0.98
C ALA A 63 -5.52 -41.35 1.91
N ALA A 64 -5.32 -41.53 3.22
CA ALA A 64 -5.46 -40.45 4.20
C ALA A 64 -4.45 -39.32 3.96
N TRP A 65 -3.19 -39.65 3.69
CA TRP A 65 -2.14 -38.67 3.42
C TRP A 65 -2.37 -37.88 2.13
N ALA A 66 -2.79 -38.55 1.05
CA ALA A 66 -3.13 -37.90 -0.23
C ALA A 66 -4.30 -36.92 -0.06
N THR A 67 -5.32 -37.31 0.71
CA THR A 67 -6.46 -36.45 1.05
C THR A 67 -6.02 -35.22 1.86
N HIS A 68 -5.14 -35.41 2.85
CA HIS A 68 -4.57 -34.32 3.64
C HIS A 68 -3.75 -33.35 2.78
N LEU A 69 -2.89 -33.85 1.89
CA LEU A 69 -2.09 -33.04 0.98
C LEU A 69 -2.98 -32.20 0.04
N LEU A 70 -4.06 -32.80 -0.49
CA LEU A 70 -5.03 -32.11 -1.33
C LEU A 70 -5.75 -30.99 -0.56
N ALA A 71 -6.21 -31.27 0.66
CA ALA A 71 -6.86 -30.28 1.52
C ALA A 71 -5.92 -29.12 1.85
N ARG A 72 -4.66 -29.40 2.20
CA ARG A 72 -3.62 -28.38 2.45
C ARG A 72 -3.39 -27.52 1.22
N ARG A 73 -3.30 -28.11 0.03
CA ARG A 73 -3.14 -27.39 -1.24
C ARG A 73 -4.34 -26.48 -1.54
N GLN A 74 -5.56 -26.97 -1.39
CA GLN A 74 -6.77 -26.17 -1.58
C GLN A 74 -6.82 -25.00 -0.59
N SER A 75 -6.46 -25.23 0.68
CA SER A 75 -6.38 -24.19 1.70
C SER A 75 -5.37 -23.09 1.32
N VAL A 76 -4.16 -23.45 0.88
CA VAL A 76 -3.13 -22.49 0.47
C VAL A 76 -3.54 -21.74 -0.80
N GLN A 77 -4.18 -22.41 -1.76
CA GLN A 77 -4.72 -21.75 -2.95
C GLN A 77 -5.80 -20.73 -2.62
N SER A 78 -6.71 -21.07 -1.69
CA SER A 78 -7.73 -20.12 -1.20
C SER A 78 -7.10 -18.94 -0.47
N ALA A 79 -6.12 -19.18 0.40
CA ALA A 79 -5.39 -18.13 1.11
C ALA A 79 -4.67 -17.20 0.13
N LEU A 80 -4.05 -17.75 -0.92
CA LEU A 80 -3.38 -16.96 -1.96
C LEU A 80 -4.36 -16.11 -2.77
N ALA A 81 -5.54 -16.63 -3.10
CA ALA A 81 -6.58 -15.87 -3.77
C ALA A 81 -7.05 -14.68 -2.93
N ASN A 82 -7.24 -14.90 -1.62
CA ASN A 82 -7.60 -13.83 -0.68
C ASN A 82 -6.48 -12.79 -0.56
N ALA A 83 -5.21 -13.22 -0.42
CA ALA A 83 -4.07 -12.31 -0.34
C ALA A 83 -3.92 -11.45 -1.61
N ARG A 84 -4.20 -11.99 -2.80
CA ARG A 84 -4.21 -11.24 -4.07
C ARG A 84 -5.34 -10.22 -4.12
N ALA A 85 -6.53 -10.58 -3.65
CA ALA A 85 -7.66 -9.65 -3.57
C ALA A 85 -7.36 -8.52 -2.57
N GLU A 86 -6.79 -8.83 -1.41
CA GLU A 86 -6.38 -7.83 -0.42
C GLU A 86 -5.27 -6.91 -0.98
N GLU A 87 -4.29 -7.46 -1.71
CA GLU A 87 -3.25 -6.66 -2.36
C GLU A 87 -3.84 -5.65 -3.36
N LEU A 88 -4.82 -6.07 -4.17
CA LEU A 88 -5.48 -5.19 -5.13
C LEU A 88 -6.24 -4.07 -4.41
N GLN A 89 -7.04 -4.40 -3.39
CA GLN A 89 -7.76 -3.41 -2.60
C GLN A 89 -6.80 -2.43 -1.91
N GLN A 90 -5.71 -2.92 -1.33
CA GLN A 90 -4.73 -2.07 -0.67
C GLN A 90 -4.02 -1.15 -1.68
N LYS A 91 -3.67 -1.63 -2.88
CA LYS A 91 -3.10 -0.78 -3.95
C LYS A 91 -4.04 0.35 -4.33
N GLU A 92 -5.34 0.07 -4.43
CA GLU A 92 -6.33 1.13 -4.71
C GLU A 92 -6.40 2.16 -3.57
N LEU A 93 -6.37 1.73 -2.31
CA LEU A 93 -6.33 2.64 -1.15
C LEU A 93 -5.07 3.52 -1.18
N THR A 94 -3.90 2.91 -1.38
CA THR A 94 -2.61 3.59 -1.50
C THR A 94 -2.61 4.61 -2.65
N ALA A 95 -3.24 4.28 -3.79
CA ALA A 95 -3.37 5.24 -4.89
C ALA A 95 -4.30 6.42 -4.52
N ARG A 96 -5.39 6.16 -3.80
CA ARG A 96 -6.31 7.20 -3.32
C ARG A 96 -5.69 8.09 -2.24
N SER A 97 -4.86 7.55 -1.34
CA SER A 97 -4.15 8.37 -0.35
C SER A 97 -3.05 9.21 -1.00
N LEU A 98 -2.32 8.67 -1.98
CA LEU A 98 -1.36 9.42 -2.78
C LEU A 98 -2.02 10.63 -3.45
N ALA A 99 -3.14 10.42 -4.12
CA ALA A 99 -3.90 11.51 -4.75
C ALA A 99 -4.35 12.57 -3.73
N ARG A 100 -4.78 12.16 -2.53
CA ARG A 100 -5.16 13.09 -1.44
C ARG A 100 -3.97 13.89 -0.92
N ARG A 101 -2.82 13.26 -0.75
CA ARG A 101 -1.56 13.91 -0.35
C ARG A 101 -1.15 14.98 -1.35
N ASP A 102 -1.10 14.62 -2.63
CA ASP A 102 -0.64 15.50 -3.69
C ASP A 102 -1.61 16.69 -3.88
N ALA A 103 -2.93 16.46 -3.78
CA ALA A 103 -3.93 17.53 -3.78
C ALA A 103 -3.75 18.50 -2.60
N THR A 104 -3.48 17.98 -1.40
CA THR A 104 -3.29 18.82 -0.20
C THR A 104 -2.04 19.69 -0.32
N ARG A 105 -0.94 19.14 -0.85
CA ARG A 105 0.28 19.90 -1.14
C ARG A 105 0.03 20.98 -2.19
N SER A 106 -0.64 20.64 -3.29
CA SER A 106 -1.00 21.61 -4.33
C SER A 106 -1.84 22.78 -3.78
N LEU A 107 -2.83 22.49 -2.92
CA LEU A 107 -3.63 23.53 -2.26
C LEU A 107 -2.80 24.41 -1.32
N ALA A 108 -1.86 23.82 -0.57
CA ALA A 108 -0.97 24.58 0.30
C ALA A 108 -0.06 25.52 -0.51
N ASP A 109 0.46 25.07 -1.65
CA ASP A 109 1.30 25.86 -2.55
C ASP A 109 0.51 27.00 -3.21
N GLN A 110 -0.71 26.72 -3.70
CA GLN A 110 -1.60 27.74 -4.26
C GLN A 110 -1.94 28.83 -3.23
N LEU A 111 -2.20 28.43 -1.98
CA LEU A 111 -2.46 29.38 -0.89
C LEU A 111 -1.23 30.23 -0.56
N ALA A 112 -0.04 29.63 -0.57
CA ALA A 112 1.21 30.35 -0.35
C ALA A 112 1.46 31.41 -1.42
N GLU A 113 1.25 31.06 -2.70
CA GLU A 113 1.44 31.98 -3.82
C GLU A 113 0.38 33.11 -3.83
N ALA A 114 -0.88 32.78 -3.53
CA ALA A 114 -1.95 33.78 -3.38
C ALA A 114 -1.66 34.78 -2.25
N GLN A 115 -1.07 34.32 -1.13
CA GLN A 115 -0.68 35.20 -0.03
C GLN A 115 0.49 36.09 -0.41
N LYS A 116 1.50 35.55 -1.10
CA LYS A 116 2.67 36.31 -1.57
C LYS A 116 2.26 37.41 -2.56
N THR A 117 1.41 37.09 -3.52
CA THR A 117 0.88 38.06 -4.49
C THR A 117 0.05 39.15 -3.81
N THR A 118 -0.80 38.78 -2.85
CA THR A 118 -1.59 39.75 -2.07
C THR A 118 -0.71 40.66 -1.23
N ALA A 119 0.30 40.11 -0.55
CA ALA A 119 1.24 40.88 0.25
C ALA A 119 2.04 41.87 -0.60
N ARG A 120 2.49 41.43 -1.79
CA ARG A 120 3.18 42.29 -2.76
C ARG A 120 2.29 43.46 -3.21
N ARG A 121 1.05 43.19 -3.64
CA ARG A 121 0.10 44.24 -4.06
C ARG A 121 -0.18 45.25 -2.94
N LYS A 122 -0.30 44.79 -1.69
CA LYS A 122 -0.48 45.68 -0.53
C LYS A 122 0.75 46.54 -0.27
N ALA A 123 1.95 45.99 -0.41
CA ALA A 123 3.19 46.74 -0.27
C ALA A 123 3.35 47.80 -1.38
N GLU A 124 3.04 47.43 -2.63
CA GLU A 124 3.03 48.34 -3.78
C GLU A 124 2.03 49.49 -3.57
N ALA A 125 0.79 49.19 -3.17
CA ALA A 125 -0.22 50.21 -2.88
C ALA A 125 0.21 51.16 -1.73
N ALA A 126 0.75 50.62 -0.63
CA ALA A 126 1.25 51.43 0.48
C ALA A 126 2.42 52.34 0.06
N GLN A 127 3.29 51.86 -0.83
CA GLN A 127 4.38 52.66 -1.38
C GLN A 127 3.86 53.78 -2.30
N GLU A 128 2.88 53.50 -3.15
CA GLU A 128 2.22 54.49 -4.00
C GLU A 128 1.52 55.57 -3.15
N ASP A 129 0.80 55.18 -2.10
CA ASP A 129 0.15 56.09 -1.16
C ASP A 129 1.17 57.01 -0.46
N LEU A 130 2.29 56.46 0.00
CA LEU A 130 3.37 57.24 0.60
C LEU A 130 3.96 58.25 -0.39
N ILE A 131 4.20 57.84 -1.64
CA ILE A 131 4.69 58.73 -2.70
C ILE A 131 3.69 59.85 -2.97
N ALA A 132 2.39 59.55 -3.03
CA ALA A 132 1.34 60.54 -3.26
C ALA A 132 1.31 61.60 -2.15
N LEU A 133 1.43 61.19 -0.88
CA LEU A 133 1.51 62.10 0.27
C LEU A 133 2.74 63.02 0.19
N TYR A 134 3.91 62.48 -0.18
CA TYR A 134 5.12 63.30 -0.32
C TYR A 134 5.06 64.28 -1.50
N ARG A 135 4.32 63.97 -2.57
CA ARG A 135 4.15 64.88 -3.72
C ARG A 135 3.20 66.05 -3.44
N LEU A 136 2.28 65.91 -2.48
CA LEU A 136 1.31 66.94 -2.12
C LEU A 136 1.86 67.98 -1.14
N ARG A 137 3.01 67.71 -0.53
CA ARG A 137 3.63 68.53 0.52
C ARG A 137 4.75 69.39 -0.06
#